data_AF-A0A944XIM7-F1
#
_entry.id   AF-A0A944XIM7-F1
#
_cell.length_a   1.000
_cell.length_b   1.000
_cell.length_c   1.000
_cell.angle_alpha   90.00
_cell.angle_beta   90.00
_cell.angle_gamma   90.00
#
_symmetry.space_group_name_H-M   'P 1'
#
loop_
_entity.id
_entity.type
_entity.pdbx_description
1 polymer ?
#
loop_
_entity_poly.entity_id
_entity_poly.type
_entity_poly.pdbx_seq_one_letter_code
_entity_poly.pdbx_strand_id
1 'polypeptide(L)' 'MKILIVEDEKKLAEMLKKRLERESFAVDITHDGKSAL' A
#
# COMPACT_ATOMS: atom_id res chain seq x y z
N MET A 1 8.58 8.43 6.47
CA MET A 1 8.20 8.57 5.04
C MET A 1 6.79 8.03 4.84
N LYS A 2 6.02 8.60 3.91
CA LYS A 2 4.70 8.11 3.53
C LYS A 2 4.79 7.38 2.19
N ILE A 3 4.19 6.20 2.09
CA ILE A 3 4.21 5.33 0.91
C ILE A 3 2.76 5.07 0.48
N LEU A 4 2.45 5.24 -0.81
CA LEU A 4 1.19 4.82 -1.40
C LEU A 4 1.47 3.58 -2.26
N ILE A 5 0.77 2.49 -1.97
CA ILE A 5 0.82 1.25 -2.77
C ILE A 5 -0.40 1.26 -3.70
N VAL A 6 -0.15 1.20 -5.00
CA VAL A 6 -1.19 1.01 -6.02
C VAL A 6 -1.06 -0.40 -6.55
N GLU A 7 -1.95 -1.30 -6.11
CA GLU A 7 -1.86 -2.73 -6.44
C GLU A 7 -3.26 -3.34 -6.57
N ASP A 8 -3.52 -3.98 -7.71
CA ASP A 8 -4.84 -4.52 -8.07
C ASP A 8 -5.17 -5.80 -7.28
N GLU A 9 -4.15 -6.60 -6.96
CA GLU A 9 -4.27 -7.75 -6.10
C GLU A 9 -4.26 -7.36 -4.60
N LYS A 10 -5.46 -7.30 -4.00
CA LYS A 10 -5.66 -6.93 -2.59
C LYS A 10 -4.78 -7.70 -1.60
N LYS A 11 -4.59 -9.00 -1.85
CA LYS A 11 -3.82 -9.87 -0.95
C LYS A 11 -2.33 -9.51 -0.96
N LEU A 12 -1.80 -9.16 -2.13
CA LEU A 12 -0.43 -8.70 -2.29
C LEU A 12 -0.23 -7.33 -1.64
N ALA A 13 -1.14 -6.40 -1.89
CA ALA A 13 -1.12 -5.06 -1.31
C ALA A 13 -1.09 -5.08 0.24
N GLU A 14 -1.95 -5.89 0.85
CA GLU A 14 -2.00 -6.08 2.31
C GLU A 14 -0.73 -6.72 2.87
N MET A 15 -0.11 -7.66 2.14
CA MET A 15 1.15 -8.27 2.55
C MET A 15 2.29 -7.25 2.55
N LEU A 16 2.34 -6.38 1.53
CA LEU A 16 3.35 -5.33 1.41
C LEU A 16 3.18 -4.26 2.49
N LYS A 17 1.95 -3.78 2.72
CA LYS A 17 1.63 -2.83 3.80
C LYS A 17 2.09 -3.33 5.15
N LYS A 18 1.75 -4.57 5.52
CA LYS A 18 2.16 -5.15 6.82
C LYS A 18 3.68 -5.23 6.99
N ARG A 19 4.43 -5.48 5.91
CA ARG A 19 5.89 -5.48 5.96
C ARG A 19 6.45 -4.07 6.19
N LEU A 20 5.96 -3.10 5.42
CA LEU A 20 6.43 -1.71 5.49
C LEU A 20 6.02 -1.01 6.79
N GLU A 21 4.83 -1.30 7.32
CA GLU A 21 4.40 -0.78 8.63
C GLU A 21 5.29 -1.30 9.77
N ARG A 22 5.79 -2.54 9.70
CA ARG A 22 6.78 -3.06 10.67
C ARG A 22 8.10 -2.31 10.62
N GLU A 23 8.45 -1.77 9.46
CA GLU A 23 9.63 -0.91 9.28
C GLU A 23 9.35 0.56 9.67
N SER A 24 8.21 0.83 10.32
CA SER A 24 7.77 2.17 10.76
C SER A 24 7.49 3.16 9.62
N PHE A 25 7.15 2.66 8.44
CA PHE A 25 6.61 3.50 7.36
C PHE A 25 5.10 3.70 7.54
N ALA A 26 4.62 4.89 7.19
CA ALA A 26 3.19 5.15 7.05
C ALA A 26 2.77 4.75 5.63
N VAL A 27 1.83 3.81 5.50
CA VAL A 27 1.49 3.18 4.22
C VAL A 27 -0.01 3.24 3.97
N ASP A 28 -0.39 3.81 2.83
CA ASP A 28 -1.74 3.76 2.28
C ASP A 28 -1.80 2.79 1.10
N ILE A 29 -2.93 2.11 0.91
CA ILE A 29 -3.17 1.21 -0.22
C ILE A 29 -4.33 1.78 -1.04
N THR A 30 -4.18 1.74 -2.36
CA THR A 30 -5.26 1.86 -3.32
C THR A 30 -5.20 0.70 -4.31
N HIS A 31 -6.35 0.27 -4.81
CA HIS A 31 -6.48 -0.87 -5.71
C HIS A 31 -6.70 -0.48 -7.16
N ASP A 32 -6.76 0.82 -7.42
CA ASP A 32 -6.96 1.34 -8.75
C ASP A 32 -6.22 2.68 -8.89
N GLY A 33 -5.71 2.91 -10.10
CA GLY A 33 -4.98 4.15 -10.41
C GLY A 33 -5.87 5.40 -10.45
N LYS A 34 -7.20 5.26 -10.48
CA LYS A 34 -8.12 6.41 -10.45
C LYS A 34 -8.29 6.97 -9.03
N SER A 35 -8.22 6.09 -8.04
CA SER A 35 -8.26 6.36 -6.60
C SER A 35 -6.89 6.79 -6.04
N ALA A 36 -5.84 6.72 -6.86
CA ALA A 36 -4.48 7.16 -6.54
C ALA A 36 -4.18 8.63 -6.88
N LEU A 37 -5.10 9.31 -7.58
CA LEU A 37 -4.96 10.66 -8.14
C LEU A 37 -5.49 11.75 -7.21
#